data_AF-A0A166KX28-F1
#
_entry.id   AF-A0A166KX28-F1
#
_cell.length_a   1.000
_cell.length_b   1.000
_cell.length_c   1.000
_cell.angle_alpha   90.00
_cell.angle_beta   90.00
_cell.angle_gamma   90.00
#
_symmetry.space_group_name_H-M   'P 1'
#
loop_
_entity.id
_entity.type
_entity.pdbx_description
1 polymer ?
#
loop_
_entity_poly.entity_id
_entity_poly.type
_entity_poly.pdbx_seq_one_letter_code
_entity_poly.pdbx_strand_id
1 'polypeptide(L)'
;MSNSKDHSGSNIIDKDGVPIHAGDQVYTKFRGDKREGQVEALYDKSGEVIEGSAKGVHINVKNPPKVVFHDQHGHQVAHNPQTLTHPDKEIS
;
A
#
# COMPACT_ATOMS: atom_id res chain seq x y z
N MET A 1 -15.76 5.88 31.39
CA MET A 1 -15.17 6.75 30.35
C MET A 1 -14.33 5.87 29.44
N SER A 2 -14.99 5.17 28.51
CA SER A 2 -14.35 4.33 27.50
C SER A 2 -14.34 5.11 26.20
N ASN A 3 -13.21 5.73 25.89
CA ASN A 3 -12.99 6.32 24.56
C ASN A 3 -12.51 5.19 23.64
N SER A 4 -13.40 4.27 23.29
CA SER A 4 -13.21 3.40 22.12
C SER A 4 -13.53 4.24 20.89
N LYS A 5 -12.57 5.09 20.48
CA LYS A 5 -12.48 5.49 19.07
C LYS A 5 -11.99 4.26 18.32
N ASP A 6 -12.90 3.32 18.12
CA ASP A 6 -12.78 2.30 17.09
C ASP A 6 -12.56 3.07 15.80
N HIS A 7 -11.29 3.16 15.39
CA HIS A 7 -10.94 3.52 14.04
C HIS A 7 -11.40 2.34 13.20
N SER A 8 -12.70 2.34 12.86
CA SER A 8 -13.23 1.72 11.64
C SER A 8 -12.65 2.45 10.41
N GLY A 9 -11.34 2.69 10.41
CA GLY A 9 -10.57 3.05 9.23
C GLY A 9 -10.47 1.77 8.42
N SER A 10 -10.92 1.82 7.17
CA SER A 10 -10.88 0.69 6.26
C SER A 10 -9.48 0.08 6.21
N ASN A 11 -9.28 -1.07 6.85
CA ASN A 11 -8.00 -1.78 6.80
C ASN A 11 -7.69 -2.10 5.33
N ILE A 12 -6.65 -1.45 4.79
CA ILE A 12 -6.09 -1.78 3.50
C ILE A 12 -5.18 -2.99 3.73
N ILE A 13 -5.59 -4.15 3.23
CA ILE A 13 -4.88 -5.41 3.44
C ILE A 13 -4.28 -5.91 2.13
N ASP A 14 -3.18 -6.64 2.23
CA ASP A 14 -2.57 -7.34 1.10
C ASP A 14 -3.36 -8.59 0.69
N LYS A 15 -2.88 -9.33 -0.30
CA LYS A 15 -3.56 -10.54 -0.78
C LYS A 15 -3.63 -11.66 0.28
N ASP A 16 -2.75 -11.64 1.26
CA ASP A 16 -2.62 -12.66 2.31
C ASP A 16 -3.36 -12.24 3.60
N GLY A 17 -4.07 -11.11 3.56
CA GLY A 17 -4.88 -10.60 4.66
C GLY A 17 -4.11 -9.78 5.69
N VAL A 18 -2.85 -9.43 5.39
CA VAL A 18 -2.00 -8.64 6.29
C VAL A 18 -2.28 -7.15 6.06
N PRO A 19 -2.54 -6.36 7.11
CA PRO A 19 -2.66 -4.90 7.00
C PRO A 19 -1.40 -4.29 6.39
N ILE A 20 -1.58 -3.39 5.43
CA ILE A 20 -0.51 -2.60 4.82
C ILE A 20 -0.50 -1.23 5.49
N HIS A 21 0.69 -0.75 5.85
CA HIS A 21 0.95 0.56 6.42
C HIS A 21 1.95 1.36 5.57
N ALA A 22 2.00 2.67 5.79
CA ALA A 22 3.03 3.51 5.19
C ALA A 22 4.41 3.10 5.75
N GLY A 23 5.39 2.99 4.85
CA GLY A 23 6.74 2.51 5.16
C GLY A 23 6.92 1.00 5.04
N ASP A 24 5.84 0.21 4.94
CA ASP A 24 5.97 -1.23 4.69
C ASP A 24 6.60 -1.50 3.34
N GLN A 25 7.44 -2.53 3.26
CA GLN A 25 7.91 -3.06 2.00
C GLN A 25 6.82 -3.94 1.40
N VAL A 26 6.46 -3.72 0.14
CA VAL A 26 5.48 -4.51 -0.59
C VAL A 26 5.99 -4.87 -1.98
N TYR A 27 5.54 -6.00 -2.52
CA TYR A 27 5.85 -6.37 -3.90
C TYR A 27 4.65 -6.96 -4.64
N THR A 28 4.72 -6.92 -5.97
CA THR A 28 3.89 -7.71 -6.87
C THR A 28 4.76 -8.37 -7.94
N LYS A 29 4.48 -9.64 -8.26
CA LYS A 29 5.24 -10.43 -9.25
C LYS A 29 4.49 -10.48 -10.57
N PHE A 30 5.23 -10.44 -11.68
CA PHE A 30 4.72 -10.75 -13.02
C PHE A 30 5.72 -11.65 -13.75
N ARG A 31 5.41 -12.05 -14.98
CA ARG A 31 6.22 -13.05 -15.69
C ARG A 31 7.63 -12.52 -15.96
N GLY A 32 8.60 -13.04 -15.21
CA GLY A 32 10.03 -12.75 -15.36
C GLY A 32 10.56 -11.59 -14.52
N ASP A 33 9.72 -10.92 -13.72
CA ASP A 33 10.15 -9.73 -12.96
C ASP A 33 9.16 -9.40 -11.80
N LYS A 34 9.44 -8.36 -11.03
CA LYS A 34 8.59 -7.85 -9.93
C LYS A 34 8.58 -6.32 -9.91
N ARG A 35 7.60 -5.73 -9.22
CA ARG A 35 7.70 -4.35 -8.73
C ARG A 35 7.68 -4.41 -7.22
N GLU A 36 8.68 -3.81 -6.61
CA GLU A 36 8.86 -3.84 -5.16
C GLU A 36 9.32 -2.48 -4.65
N GLY A 37 8.75 -2.04 -3.52
CA GLY A 37 9.15 -0.80 -2.87
C GLY A 37 8.46 -0.55 -1.54
N GLN A 38 8.86 0.54 -0.88
CA GLN A 38 8.26 1.01 0.36
C GLN A 38 6.99 1.82 0.08
N VAL A 39 5.94 1.56 0.85
CA VAL A 39 4.66 2.28 0.73
C VAL A 39 4.81 3.74 1.15
N GLU A 40 4.38 4.65 0.27
CA GLU A 40 4.40 6.10 0.51
C GLU A 40 3.03 6.65 0.89
N ALA A 41 1.97 6.09 0.30
CA ALA A 41 0.59 6.52 0.55
C ALA A 41 -0.41 5.40 0.35
N LEU A 42 -1.43 5.38 1.22
CA LEU A 42 -2.59 4.50 1.14
C LEU A 42 -3.83 5.32 0.82
N TYR A 43 -4.47 5.01 -0.30
CA TYR A 43 -5.73 5.58 -0.73
C TYR A 43 -6.86 4.63 -0.36
N ASP A 44 -7.86 5.12 0.39
CA ASP A 44 -9.07 4.36 0.71
C ASP A 44 -9.99 4.19 -0.51
N LYS A 45 -11.15 3.56 -0.32
CA LYS A 45 -12.15 3.34 -1.39
C LYS A 45 -12.73 4.63 -1.97
N SER A 46 -12.71 5.73 -1.22
CA SER A 46 -13.19 7.04 -1.68
C SER A 46 -12.12 7.80 -2.46
N GLY A 47 -10.86 7.36 -2.41
CA GLY A 47 -9.74 8.02 -3.05
C GLY A 47 -9.04 9.04 -2.15
N GLU A 48 -9.33 9.03 -0.85
CA GLU A 48 -8.66 9.86 0.13
C GLU A 48 -7.43 9.15 0.70
N VAL A 49 -6.37 9.91 0.98
CA VAL A 49 -5.17 9.37 1.64
C VAL A 49 -5.47 9.17 3.12
N ILE A 50 -5.44 7.93 3.57
CA ILE A 50 -5.69 7.55 4.97
C ILE A 50 -4.40 7.30 5.76
N GLU A 51 -3.28 7.06 5.07
CA GLU A 51 -1.97 6.88 5.68
C GLU A 51 -0.85 7.31 4.71
N GLY A 52 0.26 7.82 5.24
CA GLY A 52 1.38 8.31 4.43
C GLY A 52 1.17 9.72 3.88
N SER A 53 1.65 10.00 2.66
CA SER A 53 1.54 11.33 2.04
C SER A 53 1.42 11.27 0.52
N ALA A 54 0.47 12.03 -0.04
CA ALA A 54 0.40 12.26 -1.49
C ALA A 54 1.47 13.24 -2.02
N LYS A 55 2.30 13.82 -1.14
CA LYS A 55 3.32 14.78 -1.56
C LYS A 55 4.35 14.09 -2.45
N GLY A 56 4.49 14.56 -3.69
CA GLY A 56 5.40 13.96 -4.67
C GLY A 56 4.79 12.80 -5.46
N VAL A 57 3.53 12.40 -5.18
CA VAL A 57 2.79 11.46 -6.03
C VAL A 57 2.35 12.19 -7.29
N HIS A 58 2.92 11.82 -8.44
CA HIS A 58 2.66 12.43 -9.75
C HIS A 58 1.78 11.55 -10.65
N ILE A 59 1.38 10.38 -10.17
CA ILE A 59 0.50 9.46 -10.88
C ILE A 59 -0.97 9.77 -10.59
N ASN A 60 -1.80 9.70 -11.64
CA ASN A 60 -3.25 9.80 -11.48
C ASN A 60 -3.79 8.47 -10.93
N VAL A 61 -4.13 8.45 -9.63
CA VAL A 61 -4.70 7.28 -8.96
C VAL A 61 -6.12 7.03 -9.47
N LYS A 62 -6.34 5.85 -10.04
CA LYS A 62 -7.65 5.39 -10.55
C LYS A 62 -8.06 4.09 -9.88
N ASN A 63 -9.37 3.92 -9.71
CA ASN A 63 -10.03 2.75 -9.11
C ASN A 63 -9.48 2.42 -7.72
N PRO A 64 -9.70 3.31 -6.72
CA PRO A 64 -9.39 3.02 -5.33
C PRO A 64 -10.08 1.74 -4.80
N PRO A 65 -9.53 1.08 -3.77
CA PRO A 65 -8.37 1.50 -2.98
C PRO A 65 -7.04 1.24 -3.70
N LYS A 66 -6.02 2.04 -3.38
CA LYS A 66 -4.68 1.95 -4.00
C LYS A 66 -3.56 2.15 -2.99
N VAL A 67 -2.48 1.40 -3.20
CA VAL A 67 -1.18 1.59 -2.53
C VAL A 67 -0.22 2.25 -3.49
N VAL A 68 0.44 3.31 -3.06
CA VAL A 68 1.46 4.02 -3.84
C VAL A 68 2.86 3.75 -3.28
N PHE A 69 3.80 3.41 -4.16
CA PHE A 69 5.23 3.23 -3.86
C PHE A 69 6.08 3.49 -5.11
N HIS A 70 7.39 3.67 -4.92
CA HIS A 70 8.35 3.62 -6.02
C HIS A 70 8.94 2.20 -6.14
N ASP A 71 8.97 1.64 -7.35
CA ASP A 71 9.59 0.34 -7.58
C ASP A 71 11.13 0.41 -7.59
N GLN A 72 11.79 -0.74 -7.71
CA GLN A 72 13.25 -0.87 -7.72
C GLN A 72 13.94 -0.15 -8.90
N HIS A 73 13.19 0.35 -9.88
CA HIS A 73 13.69 1.14 -11.00
C HIS A 73 13.40 2.64 -10.84
N GLY A 74 12.80 3.05 -9.73
CA GLY A 74 12.41 4.43 -9.46
C GLY A 74 11.12 4.86 -10.12
N HIS A 75 10.30 3.92 -10.63
CA HIS A 75 9.00 4.27 -11.19
C HIS A 75 7.92 4.34 -10.10
N GLN A 76 7.05 5.35 -10.15
CA GLN A 76 5.86 5.40 -9.32
C GLN A 76 4.83 4.35 -9.72
N VAL A 77 4.29 3.65 -8.74
CA VAL A 77 3.32 2.58 -8.90
C VAL A 77 2.10 2.87 -8.03
N ALA A 78 0.89 2.81 -8.60
CA ALA A 78 -0.37 2.74 -7.85
C ALA A 78 -1.05 1.39 -8.07
N HIS A 79 -0.97 0.50 -7.09
CA HIS A 79 -1.45 -0.89 -7.25
C HIS A 79 -2.63 -1.22 -6.33
N ASN A 80 -3.45 -2.19 -6.75
CA ASN A 80 -4.51 -2.72 -5.91
C ASN A 80 -3.89 -3.48 -4.71
N PRO A 81 -4.23 -3.13 -3.46
CA PRO A 81 -3.72 -3.81 -2.26
C PRO A 81 -3.81 -5.34 -2.33
N GLN A 82 -4.93 -5.88 -2.84
CA GLN A 82 -5.23 -7.32 -2.90
C GLN A 82 -4.39 -8.12 -3.92
N THR A 83 -3.37 -7.48 -4.49
CA THR A 83 -2.44 -8.09 -5.44
C THR A 83 -0.98 -7.81 -5.05
N LEU A 84 -0.78 -7.19 -3.89
CA LEU A 84 0.50 -6.98 -3.24
C LEU A 84 0.73 -8.07 -2.20
N THR A 85 1.96 -8.16 -1.75
CA THR A 85 2.41 -9.11 -0.73
C THR A 85 3.53 -8.43 0.05
N HIS A 86 3.52 -8.57 1.38
CA HIS A 86 4.69 -8.26 2.17
C HIS A 86 5.81 -9.27 1.85
N PRO A 87 7.09 -8.85 1.80
CA PRO A 87 8.18 -9.83 1.77
C PRO A 87 8.12 -10.68 3.03
N ASP A 88 8.52 -11.95 2.92
CA ASP A 88 8.67 -12.81 4.09
C ASP A 88 9.63 -12.11 5.07
N LYS A 89 9.17 -11.84 6.30
CA LYS A 89 10.08 -11.38 7.34
C LYS A 89 11.00 -12.57 7.65
N GLU A 90 12.27 -12.48 7.28
CA GLU A 90 13.28 -13.36 7.88
C GLU A 90 13.16 -13.19 9.39
N ILE A 91 12.75 -14.27 10.08
CA ILE A 91 12.77 -14.32 11.53
C ILE A 91 14.25 -14.41 11.90
N SER A 92 14.85 -13.25 12.20
CA SER A 92 16.18 -13.14 12.80
C SER A 92 16.16 -13.61 14.25
#